data_AF-A0A084DJD8-F1
#
_entry.id   AF-A0A084DJD8-F1
#
_cell.length_a   1.000
_cell.length_b   1.000
_cell.length_c   1.000
_cell.angle_alpha   90.00
_cell.angle_beta   90.00
_cell.angle_gamma   90.00
#
_symmetry.space_group_name_H-M   'P 1'
#
loop_
_entity.id
_entity.type
_entity.pdbx_description
1 polymer ?
#
loop_
_entity_poly.entity_id
_entity_poly.type
_entity_poly.pdbx_seq_one_letter_code
_entity_poly.pdbx_strand_id
1 'polypeptide(L)'
;MTPDPVSRLSGTPLRVLVVDDIDASRAALAALVRRAGHAALEAASGMQALELSRVEPVDLVLLDLLMPDMDGFEVTRALRESHQGAWLPIIVMSSMQGDDHFVRAIQCGADDYLVKPVDPALLDAKIRNLGRVLFLQTRIAELAAHNRELFDHVEDAVLTVDRDERIRDANAAACGLLGIDALPPDGLPLATLGASIHGEPWRPDARRATCEIDAKRPDGTIFPAEVRMSRWRNDPAGRVSVLVRDLTEQRRLERLKDDFLSTVSHELRTPLTSVSGAVDLLVAGAAGELPAAAQKLLDVAKRNGERLGRLIDDVLDVAKLEADRVTLQLSTHALDTLLDETAAANADYARRFGVAIGRVGPASGAIVRVDADRFLQVMANLLSNAVKHSPAGAQVDLRTDRSGDRVRIAVRDRGPGVPDAFRARIFEKFSQADDTDRRVGTGTGLGLHITRVLIERMQGRVGLTSATGRGAEFHIDLPCCDAEGRIVPMRRVAPRVVVIDRDAAARSRLGALLSMRYDVCLARTLDDAVLPRPDGPAPALVICDPQGAGTALDTVAARLAAIAGPAPVLLYTDAVPAPQAHALTFAHLAKREADNDMLLTAIGRAIGPEGGPHR
;
A
#
# COMPACT_ATOMS: atom_id res chain seq x y z
N MET A 1 -37.95 -18.99 -8.50
CA MET A 1 -37.92 -18.69 -7.06
C MET A 1 -37.13 -19.79 -6.38
N THR A 2 -35.90 -19.48 -5.96
CA THR A 2 -35.16 -20.34 -5.03
C THR A 2 -35.90 -20.33 -3.69
N PRO A 3 -36.27 -21.49 -3.11
CA PRO A 3 -36.93 -21.51 -1.82
C PRO A 3 -36.03 -20.86 -0.77
N ASP A 4 -36.64 -20.03 0.09
CA ASP A 4 -36.02 -19.29 1.18
C ASP A 4 -35.15 -20.24 2.05
N PRO A 5 -33.86 -19.94 2.32
CA PRO A 5 -33.00 -20.78 3.16
C PRO A 5 -33.60 -21.06 4.55
N VAL A 6 -34.48 -20.20 5.06
CA VAL A 6 -35.21 -20.42 6.33
C VAL A 6 -36.20 -21.59 6.24
N SER A 7 -36.74 -21.88 5.05
CA SER A 7 -37.72 -22.96 4.83
C SER A 7 -37.13 -24.37 4.92
N ARG A 8 -35.80 -24.52 4.80
CA ARG A 8 -35.11 -25.83 4.93
C ARG A 8 -34.63 -26.13 6.35
N LEU A 9 -34.67 -25.16 7.26
CA LEU A 9 -34.00 -25.24 8.57
C LEU A 9 -34.95 -25.53 9.74
N SER A 10 -36.28 -25.54 9.53
CA SER A 10 -37.31 -25.81 10.55
C SER A 10 -37.55 -27.31 10.81
N GLY A 11 -36.54 -28.16 10.60
CA GLY A 11 -36.68 -29.62 10.60
C GLY A 11 -36.33 -30.31 11.93
N THR A 12 -35.88 -29.57 12.95
CA THR A 12 -35.59 -30.15 14.26
C THR A 12 -36.89 -30.42 15.03
N PRO A 13 -37.10 -31.65 15.51
CA PRO A 13 -38.30 -32.00 16.27
C PRO A 13 -38.27 -31.27 17.63
N LEU A 14 -39.24 -30.37 17.85
CA LEU A 14 -39.46 -29.74 19.16
C LEU A 14 -39.98 -30.75 20.19
N ARG A 15 -39.70 -30.50 21.46
CA ARG A 15 -40.24 -31.20 22.63
C ARG A 15 -41.41 -30.40 23.18
N VAL A 16 -42.62 -30.81 22.81
CA VAL A 16 -43.86 -30.13 23.17
C VAL A 16 -44.47 -30.80 24.41
N LEU A 17 -44.66 -30.02 25.48
CA LEU A 17 -45.36 -30.45 26.68
C LEU A 17 -46.86 -30.26 26.51
N VAL A 18 -47.60 -31.37 26.49
CA VAL A 18 -49.05 -31.43 26.33
C VAL A 18 -49.70 -31.60 27.70
N VAL A 19 -50.46 -30.60 28.12
CA VAL A 19 -51.08 -30.53 29.46
C VAL A 19 -52.59 -30.54 29.33
N ASP A 20 -53.23 -31.60 29.82
CA ASP A 20 -54.69 -31.79 29.79
C ASP A 20 -55.08 -32.86 30.82
N ASP A 21 -56.09 -32.59 31.65
CA ASP A 21 -56.54 -33.48 32.73
C ASP A 21 -57.36 -34.67 32.23
N ILE A 22 -57.87 -34.61 31.00
CA ILE A 22 -58.63 -35.67 30.37
C ILE A 22 -57.70 -36.57 29.55
N ASP A 23 -57.46 -37.80 30.03
CA ASP A 23 -56.56 -38.78 29.41
C ASP A 23 -56.77 -38.97 27.90
N ALA A 24 -58.03 -39.08 27.46
CA ALA A 24 -58.36 -39.26 26.05
C ALA A 24 -58.02 -38.02 25.20
N SER A 25 -58.24 -36.82 25.74
CA SER A 25 -57.91 -35.55 25.09
C SER A 25 -56.40 -35.37 24.99
N ARG A 26 -55.69 -35.58 26.11
CA ARG A 26 -54.23 -35.52 26.19
C ARG A 26 -53.55 -36.47 25.20
N ALA A 27 -53.97 -37.74 25.18
CA ALA A 27 -53.41 -38.75 24.27
C ALA A 27 -53.67 -38.41 22.79
N ALA A 28 -54.86 -37.92 22.46
CA ALA A 28 -55.20 -37.49 21.10
C ALA A 28 -54.34 -36.30 20.66
N LEU A 29 -54.16 -35.30 21.51
CA LEU A 29 -53.34 -34.13 21.21
C LEU A 29 -51.86 -34.47 21.10
N ALA A 30 -51.34 -35.32 22.00
CA ALA A 30 -49.98 -35.84 21.92
C ALA A 30 -49.75 -36.63 20.61
N ALA A 31 -50.74 -37.39 20.14
CA ALA A 31 -50.67 -38.05 18.85
C ALA A 31 -50.64 -37.06 17.67
N LEU A 32 -51.38 -35.95 17.75
CA LEU A 32 -51.33 -34.89 16.73
C LEU A 32 -49.94 -34.22 16.68
N VAL A 33 -49.37 -33.89 17.84
CA VAL A 33 -47.99 -33.36 17.95
C VAL A 33 -46.97 -34.32 17.35
N ARG A 34 -47.04 -35.62 17.70
CA ARG A 34 -46.16 -36.65 17.15
C ARG A 34 -46.31 -36.81 15.64
N ARG A 35 -47.54 -36.73 15.13
CA ARG A 35 -47.84 -36.78 13.69
C ARG A 35 -47.30 -35.55 12.93
N ALA A 36 -47.23 -34.39 13.59
CA ALA A 36 -46.59 -33.19 13.05
C ALA A 36 -45.05 -33.30 13.06
N GLY A 37 -44.46 -34.39 13.57
CA GLY A 37 -43.02 -34.65 13.56
C GLY A 37 -42.29 -34.13 14.79
N HIS A 38 -43.00 -33.86 15.89
CA HIS A 38 -42.45 -33.35 17.14
C HIS A 38 -42.50 -34.40 18.26
N ALA A 39 -41.67 -34.27 19.29
CA ALA A 39 -41.76 -35.08 20.50
C ALA A 39 -42.86 -34.52 21.40
N ALA A 40 -43.68 -35.41 22.00
CA ALA A 40 -44.73 -35.02 22.93
C ALA A 40 -44.44 -35.58 24.33
N LEU A 41 -44.29 -34.68 25.30
CA LEU A 41 -44.29 -34.96 26.74
C LEU A 41 -45.72 -34.74 27.24
N GLU A 42 -46.20 -35.58 28.16
CA GLU A 42 -47.61 -35.55 28.58
C GLU A 42 -47.69 -35.26 30.08
N ALA A 43 -48.54 -34.29 30.45
CA ALA A 43 -48.86 -33.94 31.84
C ALA A 43 -50.37 -33.98 32.06
N ALA A 44 -50.82 -34.72 33.07
CA ALA A 44 -52.22 -34.87 33.45
C ALA A 44 -52.71 -33.77 34.41
N SER A 45 -51.85 -32.86 34.85
CA SER A 45 -52.22 -31.74 35.72
C SER A 45 -51.26 -30.57 35.59
N GLY A 46 -51.69 -29.39 36.04
CA GLY A 46 -50.85 -28.19 36.09
C GLY A 46 -49.59 -28.38 36.94
N MET A 47 -49.70 -29.07 38.08
CA MET A 47 -48.55 -29.39 38.94
C MET A 47 -47.54 -30.29 38.23
N GLN A 48 -48.01 -31.33 37.55
CA GLN A 48 -47.13 -32.21 36.78
C GLN A 48 -46.46 -31.47 35.62
N ALA A 49 -47.16 -30.51 34.99
CA ALA A 49 -46.58 -29.68 33.94
C ALA A 49 -45.44 -28.80 34.48
N LEU A 50 -45.62 -28.19 35.65
CA LEU A 50 -44.58 -27.40 36.31
C LEU A 50 -43.37 -28.25 36.70
N GLU A 51 -43.58 -29.46 37.23
CA GLU A 51 -42.49 -30.39 37.55
C GLU A 51 -41.72 -30.80 36.29
N LEU A 52 -42.42 -31.25 35.25
CA LEU A 52 -41.81 -31.69 33.99
C LEU A 52 -41.03 -30.56 33.31
N SER A 53 -41.54 -29.33 33.33
CA SER A 53 -40.85 -28.17 32.75
C SER A 53 -39.50 -27.85 33.41
N ARG A 54 -39.29 -28.29 34.66
CA ARG A 54 -38.04 -28.05 35.40
C ARG A 54 -36.99 -29.14 35.17
N VAL A 55 -37.42 -30.37 34.90
CA VAL A 55 -36.53 -31.55 34.85
C VAL A 55 -36.29 -32.05 33.43
N GLU A 56 -37.19 -31.76 32.49
CA GLU A 56 -37.05 -32.08 31.08
C GLU A 56 -36.87 -30.81 30.25
N PRO A 57 -36.07 -30.82 29.17
CA PRO A 57 -36.04 -29.71 28.25
C PRO A 57 -37.34 -29.68 27.43
N VAL A 58 -38.10 -28.60 27.62
CA VAL A 58 -39.37 -28.32 26.95
C VAL A 58 -39.18 -27.12 26.04
N ASP A 59 -39.56 -27.26 24.77
CA ASP A 59 -39.46 -26.18 23.78
C ASP A 59 -40.77 -25.41 23.62
N LEU A 60 -41.93 -26.04 23.92
CA LEU A 60 -43.25 -25.43 23.77
C LEU A 60 -44.26 -26.12 24.69
N VAL A 61 -45.22 -25.36 25.23
CA VAL A 61 -46.32 -25.91 26.06
C VAL A 61 -47.65 -25.76 25.33
N LEU A 62 -48.41 -26.85 25.23
CA LEU A 62 -49.83 -26.86 24.89
C LEU A 62 -50.62 -27.07 26.18
N LEU A 63 -51.36 -26.06 26.62
CA LEU A 63 -51.95 -26.02 27.95
C LEU A 63 -53.47 -25.90 27.90
N ASP A 64 -54.19 -26.88 28.43
CA ASP A 64 -55.63 -26.72 28.64
C ASP A 64 -55.94 -25.67 29.72
N LEU A 65 -57.00 -24.88 29.52
CA LEU A 65 -57.39 -23.85 30.50
C LEU A 65 -58.21 -24.40 31.67
N LEU A 66 -59.03 -25.42 31.43
CA LEU A 66 -59.97 -25.96 32.41
C LEU A 66 -59.41 -27.24 33.02
N MET A 67 -58.76 -27.13 34.18
CA MET A 67 -58.26 -28.27 34.96
C MET A 67 -58.70 -28.12 36.43
N PRO A 68 -59.00 -29.22 37.16
CA PRO A 68 -59.67 -29.17 38.46
C PRO A 68 -58.82 -28.65 39.63
N ASP A 69 -57.51 -28.91 39.63
CA ASP A 69 -56.63 -28.54 40.76
C ASP A 69 -55.93 -27.19 40.58
N MET A 70 -55.43 -26.93 39.37
CA MET A 70 -54.70 -25.71 39.01
C MET A 70 -55.10 -25.33 37.60
N ASP A 71 -55.68 -24.15 37.42
CA ASP A 71 -56.19 -23.75 36.11
C ASP A 71 -55.05 -23.32 35.16
N GLY A 72 -55.32 -23.29 33.85
CA GLY A 72 -54.30 -22.94 32.86
C GLY A 72 -53.77 -21.50 33.01
N PHE A 73 -54.51 -20.59 33.66
CA PHE A 73 -54.01 -19.24 33.94
C PHE A 73 -52.96 -19.25 35.05
N GLU A 74 -53.20 -20.02 36.12
CA GLU A 74 -52.26 -20.22 37.22
C GLU A 74 -50.98 -20.91 36.76
N VAL A 75 -51.09 -21.95 35.94
CA VAL A 75 -49.93 -22.63 35.34
C VAL A 75 -49.12 -21.67 34.46
N THR A 76 -49.79 -20.87 33.63
CA THR A 76 -49.11 -19.88 32.76
C THR A 76 -48.29 -18.89 33.60
N ARG A 77 -48.86 -18.33 34.67
CA ARG A 77 -48.13 -17.40 35.56
C ARG A 77 -46.94 -18.09 36.23
N ALA A 78 -47.13 -19.30 36.77
CA ALA A 78 -46.07 -20.05 37.41
C ALA A 78 -44.93 -20.42 36.45
N LEU A 79 -45.23 -20.74 35.19
CA LEU A 79 -44.21 -20.97 34.15
C LEU A 79 -43.42 -19.70 33.84
N ARG A 80 -44.09 -18.53 33.75
CA ARG A 80 -43.43 -17.24 33.52
C ARG A 80 -42.53 -16.82 34.69
N GLU A 81 -42.95 -17.08 35.91
CA GLU A 81 -42.14 -16.78 37.11
C GLU A 81 -40.93 -17.70 37.26
N SER A 82 -41.05 -18.97 36.84
CA SER A 82 -39.98 -19.97 36.97
C SER A 82 -38.93 -19.90 35.87
N HIS A 83 -39.26 -19.37 34.68
CA HIS A 83 -38.34 -19.29 33.53
C HIS A 83 -37.77 -17.88 33.34
N GLN A 84 -37.32 -17.23 34.42
CA GLN A 84 -36.73 -15.89 34.34
C GLN A 84 -35.48 -15.88 33.44
N GLY A 85 -35.62 -15.31 32.24
CA GLY A 85 -34.53 -15.14 31.28
C GLY A 85 -34.60 -16.04 30.03
N ALA A 86 -35.40 -17.11 30.04
CA ALA A 86 -35.60 -17.99 28.88
C ALA A 86 -37.07 -17.95 28.43
N TRP A 87 -37.31 -17.55 27.17
CA TRP A 87 -38.67 -17.50 26.63
C TRP A 87 -39.15 -18.92 26.29
N LEU A 88 -40.15 -19.41 27.03
CA LEU A 88 -40.84 -20.68 26.77
C LEU A 88 -42.21 -20.42 26.14
N PRO A 89 -42.44 -20.74 24.86
CA PRO A 89 -43.73 -20.53 24.22
C PRO A 89 -44.87 -21.34 24.85
N ILE A 90 -46.00 -20.69 25.15
CA ILE A 90 -47.20 -21.31 25.73
C ILE A 90 -48.39 -21.05 24.80
N ILE A 91 -48.97 -22.12 24.26
CA ILE A 91 -50.25 -22.10 23.54
C ILE A 91 -51.33 -22.63 24.47
N VAL A 92 -52.31 -21.80 24.78
CA VAL A 92 -53.46 -22.24 25.60
C VAL A 92 -54.57 -22.84 24.74
N MET A 93 -55.33 -23.77 25.31
CA MET A 93 -56.44 -24.44 24.65
C MET A 93 -57.70 -24.28 25.48
N SER A 94 -58.83 -24.05 24.80
CA SER A 94 -60.12 -23.88 25.48
C SER A 94 -61.28 -24.36 24.63
N SER A 95 -62.30 -24.89 25.30
CA SER A 95 -63.61 -25.23 24.74
C SER A 95 -64.72 -24.24 25.16
N MET A 96 -64.38 -23.18 25.91
CA MET A 96 -65.34 -22.19 26.40
C MET A 96 -65.90 -21.34 25.23
N GLN A 97 -67.13 -20.84 25.39
CA GLN A 97 -67.73 -19.92 24.42
C GLN A 97 -67.27 -18.47 24.67
N GLY A 98 -67.15 -17.68 23.60
CA GLY A 98 -66.69 -16.29 23.63
C GLY A 98 -65.17 -16.16 23.75
N ASP A 99 -64.61 -14.96 23.62
CA ASP A 99 -63.15 -14.78 23.48
C ASP A 99 -62.46 -14.31 24.78
N ASP A 100 -63.21 -13.97 25.82
CA ASP A 100 -62.69 -13.35 27.06
C ASP A 100 -61.60 -14.19 27.74
N HIS A 101 -61.71 -15.51 27.68
CA HIS A 101 -60.76 -16.42 28.27
C HIS A 101 -59.42 -16.47 27.52
N PHE A 102 -59.42 -16.31 26.19
CA PHE A 102 -58.19 -16.19 25.40
C PHE A 102 -57.50 -14.86 25.66
N VAL A 103 -58.26 -13.77 25.72
CA VAL A 103 -57.73 -12.44 26.08
C VAL A 103 -57.05 -12.50 27.45
N ARG A 104 -57.72 -13.11 28.44
CA ARG A 104 -57.17 -13.30 29.78
C ARG A 104 -55.90 -14.17 29.77
N ALA A 105 -55.83 -15.18 28.90
CA ALA A 105 -54.68 -16.08 28.83
C ALA A 105 -53.44 -15.36 28.28
N ILE A 106 -53.60 -14.56 27.21
CA ILE A 106 -52.54 -13.72 26.68
C ILE A 106 -52.06 -12.71 27.73
N GLN A 107 -52.99 -12.09 28.47
CA GLN A 107 -52.65 -11.17 29.57
C GLN A 107 -51.90 -11.86 30.72
N CYS A 108 -52.12 -13.16 30.95
CA CYS A 108 -51.36 -13.95 31.92
C CYS A 108 -50.00 -14.41 31.37
N GLY A 109 -49.70 -14.12 30.10
CA GLY A 109 -48.41 -14.40 29.47
C GLY A 109 -48.41 -15.56 28.48
N ALA A 110 -49.56 -16.08 28.04
CA ALA A 110 -49.60 -17.02 26.91
C ALA A 110 -49.19 -16.32 25.60
N ASP A 111 -48.55 -17.05 24.68
CA ASP A 111 -48.08 -16.50 23.40
C ASP A 111 -49.09 -16.71 22.27
N ASP A 112 -49.92 -17.75 22.38
CA ASP A 112 -50.96 -18.05 21.40
C ASP A 112 -52.09 -18.89 22.03
N TYR A 113 -53.14 -19.15 21.27
CA TYR A 113 -54.25 -20.00 21.67
C TYR A 113 -54.79 -20.90 20.55
N LEU A 114 -55.54 -21.93 20.95
CA LEU A 114 -56.26 -22.86 20.10
C LEU A 114 -57.66 -23.14 20.67
N VAL A 115 -58.65 -23.25 19.77
CA VAL A 115 -60.02 -23.65 20.13
C VAL A 115 -60.14 -25.17 20.04
N LYS A 116 -60.78 -25.80 21.03
CA LYS A 116 -61.13 -27.23 21.00
C LYS A 116 -62.47 -27.46 20.25
N PRO A 117 -62.60 -28.46 19.37
CA PRO A 117 -61.60 -29.47 19.02
C PRO A 117 -60.47 -28.90 18.16
N VAL A 118 -59.22 -29.28 18.49
CA VAL A 118 -58.02 -28.72 17.86
C VAL A 118 -57.93 -29.16 16.39
N ASP A 119 -57.91 -28.19 15.48
CA ASP A 119 -57.61 -28.44 14.07
C ASP A 119 -56.13 -28.84 13.90
N PRO A 120 -55.83 -30.03 13.36
CA PRO A 120 -54.46 -30.50 13.17
C PRO A 120 -53.60 -29.58 12.29
N ALA A 121 -54.18 -28.98 11.25
CA ALA A 121 -53.45 -28.09 10.35
C ALA A 121 -53.11 -26.76 11.04
N LEU A 122 -54.02 -26.26 11.88
CA LEU A 122 -53.79 -25.04 12.66
C LEU A 122 -52.75 -25.26 13.76
N LEU A 123 -52.80 -26.40 14.46
CA LEU A 123 -51.80 -26.78 15.47
C LEU A 123 -50.40 -26.85 14.86
N ASP A 124 -50.26 -27.58 13.75
CA ASP A 124 -49.00 -27.70 13.01
C ASP A 124 -48.48 -26.34 12.54
N ALA A 125 -49.35 -25.47 12.02
CA ALA A 125 -48.97 -24.12 11.63
C ALA A 125 -48.45 -23.27 12.81
N LYS A 126 -49.10 -23.33 13.97
CA LYS A 126 -48.69 -22.58 15.18
C LYS A 126 -47.38 -23.10 15.77
N ILE A 127 -47.23 -24.43 15.89
CA ILE A 127 -45.99 -25.04 16.39
C ILE A 127 -44.82 -24.68 15.48
N ARG A 128 -44.99 -24.77 14.14
CA ARG A 128 -43.93 -24.36 13.20
C ARG A 128 -43.56 -22.88 13.31
N ASN A 129 -44.55 -21.99 13.51
CA ASN A 129 -44.27 -20.56 13.62
C ASN A 129 -43.46 -20.24 14.89
N LEU A 130 -43.85 -20.79 16.05
CA LEU A 130 -43.12 -20.59 17.30
C LEU A 130 -41.75 -21.28 17.29
N GLY A 131 -41.67 -22.48 16.70
CA GLY A 131 -40.40 -23.17 16.46
C GLY A 131 -39.41 -22.34 15.63
N ARG A 132 -39.91 -21.61 14.62
CA ARG A 132 -39.08 -20.69 13.84
C ARG A 132 -38.55 -19.53 14.69
N VAL A 133 -39.34 -18.98 15.60
CA VAL A 133 -38.89 -17.89 16.49
C VAL A 133 -37.81 -18.39 17.45
N LEU A 134 -38.01 -19.55 18.08
CA LEU A 134 -37.02 -20.18 18.96
C LEU A 134 -35.70 -20.43 18.22
N PHE A 135 -35.78 -21.04 17.03
CA PHE A 135 -34.60 -21.27 16.20
C PHE A 135 -33.84 -19.98 15.89
N LEU A 136 -34.53 -18.92 15.47
CA LEU A 136 -33.89 -17.64 15.17
C LEU A 136 -33.22 -17.03 16.41
N GLN A 137 -33.84 -17.11 17.59
CA GLN A 137 -33.24 -16.64 18.84
C GLN A 137 -31.97 -17.41 19.20
N THR A 138 -32.00 -18.74 19.14
CA THR A 138 -30.82 -19.58 19.38
C THR A 138 -29.71 -19.26 18.39
N ARG A 139 -30.04 -19.10 17.10
CA ARG A 139 -29.05 -18.74 16.07
C ARG A 139 -28.45 -17.36 16.28
N ILE A 140 -29.23 -16.38 16.72
CA ILE A 140 -28.71 -15.04 17.07
C ILE A 140 -27.75 -15.16 18.26
N ALA A 141 -28.11 -15.92 19.30
CA ALA A 141 -27.25 -16.14 20.45
C ALA A 141 -25.94 -16.86 20.09
N GLU A 142 -26.01 -17.93 19.29
CA GLU A 142 -24.84 -18.64 18.77
C GLU A 142 -23.95 -17.73 17.94
N LEU A 143 -24.52 -16.93 17.04
CA LEU A 143 -23.75 -16.01 16.21
C LEU A 143 -23.13 -14.88 17.05
N ALA A 144 -23.84 -14.39 18.05
CA ALA A 144 -23.31 -13.39 18.99
C ALA A 144 -22.14 -13.97 19.80
N ALA A 145 -22.27 -15.20 20.32
CA ALA A 145 -21.20 -15.89 21.02
C ALA A 145 -19.99 -16.14 20.12
N HIS A 146 -20.20 -16.64 18.91
CA HIS A 146 -19.14 -16.86 17.93
C HIS A 146 -18.41 -15.56 17.56
N ASN A 147 -19.15 -14.46 17.31
CA ASN A 147 -18.56 -13.16 17.04
C ASN A 147 -17.76 -12.63 18.24
N ARG A 148 -18.24 -12.88 19.48
CA ARG A 148 -17.52 -12.52 20.69
C ARG A 148 -16.21 -13.29 20.81
N GLU A 149 -16.22 -14.60 20.54
CA GLU A 149 -14.99 -15.40 20.52
C GLU A 149 -14.00 -14.91 19.47
N LEU A 150 -14.43 -14.65 18.23
CA LEU A 150 -13.55 -14.12 17.18
C LEU A 150 -12.94 -12.78 17.59
N PHE A 151 -13.72 -11.91 18.21
CA PHE A 151 -13.27 -10.62 18.72
C PHE A 151 -12.21 -10.78 19.83
N ASP A 152 -12.43 -11.72 20.76
CA ASP A 152 -11.52 -12.01 21.88
C ASP A 152 -10.25 -12.77 21.48
N HIS A 153 -10.24 -13.48 20.34
CA HIS A 153 -9.04 -14.15 19.81
C HIS A 153 -8.05 -13.22 19.10
N VAL A 154 -8.43 -11.96 18.83
CA VAL A 154 -7.50 -10.98 18.26
C VAL A 154 -6.42 -10.63 19.29
N GLU A 155 -5.16 -10.85 18.94
CA GLU A 155 -4.00 -10.59 19.82
C GLU A 155 -3.78 -9.09 20.11
N ASP A 156 -4.00 -8.23 19.11
CA ASP A 156 -3.95 -6.79 19.31
C ASP A 156 -5.17 -6.32 20.12
N ALA A 157 -4.99 -5.27 20.93
CA ALA A 157 -6.09 -4.71 21.71
C ALA A 157 -7.08 -4.00 20.78
N VAL A 158 -8.35 -4.41 20.80
CA VAL A 158 -9.41 -3.82 19.98
C VAL A 158 -10.50 -3.26 20.88
N LEU A 159 -10.85 -2.00 20.61
CA LEU A 159 -11.90 -1.25 21.31
C LEU A 159 -12.87 -0.64 20.30
N THR A 160 -14.11 -0.43 20.72
CA THR A 160 -15.08 0.39 19.98
C THR A 160 -15.44 1.61 20.82
N VAL A 161 -15.32 2.80 20.23
CA VAL A 161 -15.64 4.08 20.89
C VAL A 161 -16.83 4.74 20.18
N ASP A 162 -17.79 5.25 20.93
CA ASP A 162 -18.92 6.01 20.38
C ASP A 162 -18.63 7.52 20.23
N ARG A 163 -19.63 8.31 19.82
CA ARG A 163 -19.49 9.77 19.60
C ARG A 163 -19.24 10.56 20.89
N ASP A 164 -19.61 10.01 22.04
CA ASP A 164 -19.45 10.65 23.35
C ASP A 164 -18.09 10.28 23.97
N GLU A 165 -17.17 9.72 23.16
CA GLU A 165 -15.86 9.24 23.58
C GLU A 165 -15.95 8.18 24.68
N ARG A 166 -16.97 7.31 24.61
CA ARG A 166 -17.13 6.17 25.52
C ARG A 166 -16.80 4.86 24.83
N ILE A 167 -15.97 4.06 25.47
CA ILE A 167 -15.64 2.69 25.08
C ILE A 167 -16.89 1.85 25.31
N ARG A 168 -17.42 1.27 24.24
CA ARG A 168 -18.60 0.40 24.23
C ARG A 168 -18.23 -1.08 24.24
N ASP A 169 -17.17 -1.42 23.52
CA ASP A 169 -16.68 -2.80 23.42
C ASP A 169 -15.16 -2.81 23.62
N ALA A 170 -14.66 -3.87 24.26
CA ALA A 170 -13.24 -4.18 24.39
C ALA A 170 -13.06 -5.69 24.30
N ASN A 171 -12.05 -6.14 23.55
CA ASN A 171 -11.68 -7.55 23.48
C ASN A 171 -10.79 -7.95 24.67
N ALA A 172 -10.58 -9.25 24.85
CA ALA A 172 -9.75 -9.80 25.92
C ALA A 172 -8.33 -9.19 25.96
N ALA A 173 -7.70 -9.00 24.79
CA ALA A 173 -6.39 -8.34 24.68
C ALA A 173 -6.42 -6.89 25.18
N ALA A 174 -7.45 -6.11 24.83
CA ALA A 174 -7.60 -4.75 25.32
C ALA A 174 -7.86 -4.69 26.83
N CYS A 175 -8.66 -5.61 27.37
CA CYS A 175 -8.86 -5.72 28.82
C CYS A 175 -7.53 -5.95 29.54
N GLY A 176 -6.71 -6.89 29.08
CA GLY A 176 -5.41 -7.19 29.69
C GLY A 176 -4.36 -6.09 29.49
N LEU A 177 -4.27 -5.53 28.28
CA LEU A 177 -3.25 -4.54 27.92
C LEU A 177 -3.51 -3.18 28.57
N LEU A 178 -4.79 -2.78 28.66
CA LEU A 178 -5.21 -1.43 29.05
C LEU A 178 -5.93 -1.38 30.41
N GLY A 179 -6.19 -2.52 31.05
CA GLY A 179 -6.79 -2.59 32.38
C GLY A 179 -8.28 -2.33 32.41
N ILE A 180 -8.99 -2.82 31.38
CA ILE A 180 -10.45 -2.72 31.33
C ILE A 180 -11.04 -3.96 32.00
N ASP A 181 -11.28 -3.89 33.30
CA ASP A 181 -11.78 -5.04 34.08
C ASP A 181 -13.25 -5.37 33.77
N ALA A 182 -14.07 -4.33 33.57
CA ALA A 182 -15.48 -4.46 33.21
C ALA A 182 -15.95 -3.27 32.39
N LEU A 183 -16.79 -3.55 31.40
CA LEU A 183 -17.51 -2.55 30.62
C LEU A 183 -18.93 -2.41 31.17
N PRO A 184 -19.28 -1.30 31.85
CA PRO A 184 -20.64 -1.07 32.30
C PRO A 184 -21.57 -0.86 31.08
N PRO A 185 -22.90 -1.02 31.22
CA PRO A 185 -23.86 -0.88 30.11
C PRO A 185 -23.76 0.46 29.38
N ASP A 186 -23.39 1.52 30.08
CA ASP A 186 -23.24 2.87 29.53
C ASP A 186 -21.86 3.10 28.88
N GLY A 187 -20.92 2.16 29.03
CA GLY A 187 -19.53 2.25 28.55
C GLY A 187 -18.57 2.93 29.53
N LEU A 188 -17.28 2.95 29.18
CA LEU A 188 -16.21 3.57 29.97
C LEU A 188 -15.67 4.82 29.24
N PRO A 189 -15.48 5.99 29.89
CA PRO A 189 -14.90 7.16 29.23
C PRO A 189 -13.48 6.87 28.71
N LEU A 190 -13.18 7.24 27.46
CA LEU A 190 -11.89 6.95 26.83
C LEU A 190 -10.69 7.54 27.57
N ALA A 191 -10.88 8.71 28.20
CA ALA A 191 -9.86 9.39 28.98
C ALA A 191 -9.29 8.55 30.15
N THR A 192 -10.01 7.50 30.58
CA THR A 192 -9.56 6.58 31.64
C THR A 192 -8.32 5.77 31.25
N LEU A 193 -8.06 5.57 29.95
CA LEU A 193 -6.93 4.78 29.46
C LEU A 193 -5.57 5.47 29.62
N GLY A 194 -5.54 6.77 29.97
CA GLY A 194 -4.30 7.51 30.25
C GLY A 194 -3.33 7.58 29.06
N ALA A 195 -3.83 7.50 27.83
CA ALA A 195 -3.03 7.44 26.61
C ALA A 195 -2.80 8.85 26.02
N SER A 196 -1.59 9.12 25.52
CA SER A 196 -1.20 10.47 25.10
C SER A 196 -0.34 10.51 23.83
N ILE A 197 -0.51 11.58 23.04
CA ILE A 197 0.37 11.92 21.91
C ILE A 197 1.20 13.14 22.34
N HIS A 198 2.51 13.01 22.41
CA HIS A 198 3.41 14.11 22.78
C HIS A 198 3.00 14.82 24.09
N GLY A 199 2.43 14.08 25.04
CA GLY A 199 1.95 14.60 26.33
C GLY A 199 0.53 15.17 26.32
N GLU A 200 -0.14 15.25 25.16
CA GLU A 200 -1.55 15.65 25.05
C GLU A 200 -2.48 14.43 25.08
N PRO A 201 -3.67 14.51 25.72
CA PRO A 201 -4.64 13.42 25.73
C PRO A 201 -5.00 12.97 24.31
N TRP A 202 -4.84 11.67 24.05
CA TRP A 202 -5.20 11.10 22.77
C TRP A 202 -6.73 11.15 22.55
N ARG A 203 -7.16 11.57 21.36
CA ARG A 203 -8.58 11.63 20.96
C ARG A 203 -8.83 10.88 19.65
N PRO A 204 -9.98 10.19 19.51
CA PRO A 204 -10.36 9.52 18.29
C PRO A 204 -10.66 10.49 17.14
N ASP A 205 -9.70 10.73 16.24
CA ASP A 205 -9.95 11.50 15.02
C ASP A 205 -9.75 10.62 13.78
N ALA A 206 -10.86 10.28 13.11
CA ALA A 206 -10.87 9.48 11.89
C ALA A 206 -10.16 10.16 10.70
N ARG A 207 -9.70 11.41 10.81
CA ARG A 207 -8.82 12.06 9.83
C ARG A 207 -7.37 11.56 9.91
N ARG A 208 -6.94 10.98 11.04
CA ARG A 208 -5.65 10.30 11.22
C ARG A 208 -5.89 8.80 11.36
N ALA A 209 -5.67 8.05 10.27
CA ALA A 209 -5.95 6.60 10.24
C ALA A 209 -5.01 5.77 11.13
N THR A 210 -3.79 6.27 11.38
CA THR A 210 -2.78 5.63 12.24
C THR A 210 -1.97 6.70 12.98
N CYS A 211 -1.68 6.50 14.26
CA CYS A 211 -0.74 7.31 15.04
C CYS A 211 0.02 6.45 16.07
N GLU A 212 1.21 6.88 16.48
CA GLU A 212 1.90 6.31 17.62
C GLU A 212 1.63 7.14 18.87
N ILE A 213 1.41 6.47 19.99
CA ILE A 213 1.10 7.08 21.29
C ILE A 213 1.92 6.42 22.39
N ASP A 214 2.09 7.13 23.50
CA ASP A 214 2.53 6.53 24.76
C ASP A 214 1.27 6.12 25.55
N ALA A 215 1.11 4.81 25.72
CA ALA A 215 0.01 4.19 26.44
C ALA A 215 0.47 3.71 27.82
N LYS A 216 -0.47 3.56 28.75
CA LYS A 216 -0.20 3.17 30.13
C LYS A 216 -0.84 1.82 30.44
N ARG A 217 -0.05 0.90 30.99
CA ARG A 217 -0.53 -0.39 31.49
C ARG A 217 -1.20 -0.26 32.87
N PRO A 218 -1.93 -1.29 33.33
CA PRO A 218 -2.56 -1.29 34.65
C PRO A 218 -1.56 -1.13 35.81
N ASP A 219 -0.35 -1.68 35.66
CA ASP A 219 0.75 -1.57 36.63
C ASP A 219 1.42 -0.18 36.65
N GLY A 220 0.99 0.72 35.77
CA GLY A 220 1.50 2.07 35.64
C GLY A 220 2.67 2.23 34.69
N THR A 221 3.18 1.15 34.09
CA THR A 221 4.26 1.22 33.10
C THR A 221 3.80 1.90 31.82
N ILE A 222 4.64 2.77 31.27
CA ILE A 222 4.39 3.43 29.98
C ILE A 222 5.02 2.58 28.87
N PHE A 223 4.27 2.37 27.80
CA PHE A 223 4.75 1.62 26.64
C PHE A 223 4.37 2.33 25.33
N PRO A 224 5.21 2.23 24.30
CA PRO A 224 4.90 2.78 22.98
C PRO A 224 3.88 1.89 22.29
N ALA A 225 2.82 2.50 21.77
CA ALA A 225 1.75 1.80 21.06
C ALA A 225 1.45 2.44 19.70
N GLU A 226 1.19 1.61 18.69
CA GLU A 226 0.58 2.05 17.43
C GLU A 226 -0.93 1.96 17.58
N VAL A 227 -1.63 3.05 17.28
CA VAL A 227 -3.09 3.11 17.27
C VAL A 227 -3.60 3.29 15.85
N ARG A 228 -4.49 2.39 15.43
CA ARG A 228 -5.17 2.44 14.14
C ARG A 228 -6.66 2.62 14.33
N MET A 229 -7.24 3.45 13.48
CA MET A 229 -8.61 3.92 13.67
C MET A 229 -9.43 3.72 12.40
N SER A 230 -10.61 3.14 12.54
CA SER A 230 -11.53 2.96 11.42
C SER A 230 -12.97 3.23 11.84
N ARG A 231 -13.68 4.04 11.05
CA ARG A 231 -15.08 4.37 11.31
C ARG A 231 -16.00 3.32 10.70
N TRP A 232 -17.05 2.96 11.45
CA TRP A 232 -18.07 2.05 10.96
C TRP A 232 -18.90 2.72 9.86
N ARG A 233 -19.09 2.03 8.74
CA ARG A 233 -19.92 2.54 7.64
C ARG A 233 -21.39 2.39 8.00
N ASN A 234 -22.17 3.44 7.76
CA ASN A 234 -23.63 3.45 7.99
C ASN A 234 -24.05 3.15 9.45
N ASP A 235 -23.23 3.51 10.43
CA ASP A 235 -23.57 3.36 11.85
C ASP A 235 -24.18 4.65 12.42
N PRO A 236 -25.45 4.64 12.87
CA PRO A 236 -26.12 5.81 13.44
C PRO A 236 -25.41 6.32 14.70
N ALA A 237 -24.80 5.42 15.47
CA ALA A 237 -24.03 5.73 16.67
C ALA A 237 -22.64 6.33 16.35
N GLY A 238 -22.22 6.35 15.07
CA GLY A 238 -20.94 6.88 14.61
C GLY A 238 -19.72 6.27 15.29
N ARG A 239 -19.79 4.97 15.59
CA ARG A 239 -18.72 4.24 16.26
C ARG A 239 -17.41 4.22 15.46
N VAL A 240 -16.31 4.22 16.21
CA VAL A 240 -14.95 4.11 15.70
C VAL A 240 -14.31 2.89 16.35
N SER A 241 -13.83 1.97 15.52
CA SER A 241 -12.94 0.90 15.97
C SER A 241 -11.54 1.44 16.15
N VAL A 242 -10.96 1.16 17.30
CA VAL A 242 -9.60 1.51 17.70
C VAL A 242 -8.84 0.21 17.91
N LEU A 243 -7.78 0.01 17.15
CA LEU A 243 -6.83 -1.07 17.35
C LEU A 243 -5.57 -0.48 17.95
N VAL A 244 -5.11 -1.04 19.06
CA VAL A 244 -3.91 -0.63 19.80
C VAL A 244 -2.93 -1.81 19.78
N ARG A 245 -1.78 -1.60 19.15
CA ARG A 245 -0.70 -2.57 19.06
C ARG A 245 0.46 -2.14 19.93
N ASP A 246 0.92 -3.04 20.78
CA ASP A 246 2.09 -2.83 21.65
C ASP A 246 3.39 -2.95 20.86
N LEU A 247 4.20 -1.89 20.83
CA LEU A 247 5.47 -1.85 20.09
C LEU A 247 6.68 -2.16 20.98
N THR A 248 6.48 -2.57 22.25
CA THR A 248 7.56 -2.75 23.23
C THR A 248 8.62 -3.73 22.75
N GLU A 249 8.22 -4.96 22.41
CA GLU A 249 9.16 -6.02 22.01
C GLU A 249 9.79 -5.74 20.64
N GLN A 250 9.03 -5.19 19.68
CA GLN A 250 9.58 -4.81 18.38
C GLN A 250 10.67 -3.73 18.55
N ARG A 251 10.39 -2.66 19.31
CA ARG A 251 11.38 -1.60 19.58
C ARG A 251 12.56 -2.09 20.40
N ARG A 252 12.35 -3.09 21.28
CA ARG A 252 13.44 -3.73 22.03
C ARG A 252 14.35 -4.53 21.11
N LEU A 253 13.79 -5.34 20.22
CA LEU A 253 14.55 -6.11 19.24
C LEU A 253 15.32 -5.21 18.28
N GLU A 254 14.70 -4.14 17.80
CA GLU A 254 15.37 -3.13 16.97
C GLU A 254 16.55 -2.51 17.71
N ARG A 255 16.37 -2.05 18.96
CA ARG A 255 17.45 -1.50 19.79
C ARG A 255 18.58 -2.49 20.02
N LEU A 256 18.27 -3.74 20.38
CA LEU A 256 19.27 -4.79 20.58
C LEU A 256 20.06 -5.06 19.30
N LYS A 257 19.39 -5.06 18.13
CA LYS A 257 20.05 -5.20 16.83
C LYS A 257 21.08 -4.08 16.64
N ASP A 258 20.70 -2.84 16.94
CA ASP A 258 21.56 -1.67 16.74
C ASP A 258 22.74 -1.65 17.72
N ASP A 259 22.49 -1.92 19.00
CA ASP A 259 23.52 -2.00 20.03
C ASP A 259 24.53 -3.09 19.69
N PHE A 260 24.05 -4.27 19.30
CA PHE A 260 24.89 -5.37 18.84
C PHE A 260 25.77 -4.96 17.66
N LEU A 261 25.20 -4.34 16.62
CA LEU A 261 25.95 -3.89 15.45
C LEU A 261 27.00 -2.83 15.81
N SER A 262 26.66 -1.90 16.70
CA SER A 262 27.58 -0.86 17.18
C SER A 262 28.75 -1.46 17.97
N THR A 263 28.46 -2.36 18.92
CA THR A 263 29.49 -3.03 19.72
C THR A 263 30.39 -3.89 18.85
N VAL A 264 29.83 -4.73 17.96
CA VAL A 264 30.61 -5.58 17.06
C VAL A 264 31.50 -4.75 16.14
N SER A 265 31.02 -3.61 15.63
CA SER A 265 31.87 -2.68 14.87
C SER A 265 33.11 -2.25 15.66
N HIS A 266 32.91 -1.79 16.89
CA HIS A 266 33.99 -1.28 17.73
C HIS A 266 34.98 -2.40 18.12
N GLU A 267 34.46 -3.55 18.52
CA GLU A 267 35.25 -4.73 18.90
C GLU A 267 36.02 -5.35 17.74
N LEU A 268 35.55 -5.20 16.50
CA LEU A 268 36.30 -5.63 15.31
C LEU A 268 37.30 -4.58 14.83
N ARG A 269 36.94 -3.29 14.90
CA ARG A 269 37.81 -2.19 14.44
C ARG A 269 39.06 -2.05 15.29
N THR A 270 38.95 -2.22 16.61
CA THR A 270 40.07 -2.08 17.54
C THR A 270 41.24 -3.04 17.24
N PRO A 271 41.06 -4.38 17.24
CA PRO A 271 42.14 -5.31 16.93
C PRO A 271 42.63 -5.15 15.49
N LEU A 272 41.74 -4.84 14.54
CA LEU A 272 42.13 -4.60 13.16
C LEU A 272 43.03 -3.37 13.01
N THR A 273 42.75 -2.30 13.76
CA THR A 273 43.56 -1.08 13.75
C THR A 273 44.94 -1.34 14.35
N SER A 274 45.01 -2.13 15.44
CA SER A 274 46.28 -2.55 16.03
C SER A 274 47.11 -3.43 15.09
N VAL A 275 46.50 -4.42 14.43
CA VAL A 275 47.18 -5.28 13.45
C VAL A 275 47.65 -4.47 12.25
N SER A 276 46.78 -3.61 11.71
CA SER A 276 47.13 -2.77 10.56
C SER A 276 48.25 -1.79 10.90
N GLY A 277 48.21 -1.15 12.07
CA GLY A 277 49.27 -0.26 12.55
C GLY A 277 50.62 -0.96 12.72
N ALA A 278 50.64 -2.18 13.27
CA ALA A 278 51.87 -2.97 13.38
C ALA A 278 52.43 -3.35 12.00
N VAL A 279 51.57 -3.74 11.06
CA VAL A 279 51.97 -4.04 9.68
C VAL A 279 52.48 -2.77 8.98
N ASP A 280 51.84 -1.62 9.17
CA ASP A 280 52.26 -0.35 8.59
C ASP A 280 53.64 0.10 9.08
N LEU A 281 53.93 -0.09 10.39
CA LEU A 281 55.26 0.17 10.95
C LEU A 281 56.34 -0.73 10.33
N LEU A 282 56.04 -2.03 10.15
CA LEU A 282 56.96 -2.97 9.51
C LEU A 282 57.21 -2.61 8.04
N VAL A 283 56.15 -2.23 7.31
CA VAL A 283 56.25 -1.77 5.92
C VAL A 283 57.02 -0.45 5.81
N ALA A 284 56.90 0.44 6.79
CA ALA A 284 57.64 1.70 6.87
C ALA A 284 59.11 1.54 7.31
N GLY A 285 59.58 0.31 7.55
CA GLY A 285 60.97 0.01 7.85
C GLY A 285 61.35 0.07 9.33
N ALA A 286 60.38 0.08 10.26
CA ALA A 286 60.66 0.13 11.70
C ALA A 286 61.45 -1.08 12.24
N ALA A 287 61.48 -2.20 11.49
CA ALA A 287 62.26 -3.41 11.80
C ALA A 287 63.56 -3.56 10.98
N GLY A 288 63.99 -2.52 10.25
CA GLY A 288 65.13 -2.59 9.34
C GLY A 288 64.80 -3.17 7.96
N GLU A 289 65.82 -3.50 7.16
CA GLU A 289 65.64 -4.10 5.83
C GLU A 289 65.11 -5.55 5.96
N LEU A 290 63.87 -5.75 5.53
CA LEU A 290 63.22 -7.05 5.53
C LEU A 290 63.53 -7.83 4.23
N PRO A 291 63.68 -9.16 4.30
CA PRO A 291 63.83 -9.99 3.10
C PRO A 291 62.66 -9.81 2.13
N ALA A 292 62.92 -9.85 0.82
CA ALA A 292 61.90 -9.63 -0.21
C ALA A 292 60.65 -10.56 -0.09
N ALA A 293 60.83 -11.77 0.44
CA ALA A 293 59.72 -12.69 0.73
C ALA A 293 58.84 -12.20 1.90
N ALA A 294 59.44 -11.63 2.95
CA ALA A 294 58.73 -11.06 4.09
C ALA A 294 57.97 -9.78 3.69
N GLN A 295 58.57 -8.94 2.84
CA GLN A 295 57.91 -7.74 2.30
C GLN A 295 56.63 -8.10 1.54
N LYS A 296 56.66 -9.14 0.69
CA LYS A 296 55.48 -9.63 -0.03
C LYS A 296 54.37 -10.11 0.91
N LEU A 297 54.72 -10.78 2.02
CA LEU A 297 53.73 -11.25 3.01
C LEU A 297 53.10 -10.08 3.77
N LEU A 298 53.88 -9.06 4.12
CA LEU A 298 53.38 -7.84 4.75
C LEU A 298 52.44 -7.07 3.83
N ASP A 299 52.77 -6.95 2.54
CA ASP A 299 51.88 -6.33 1.55
C ASP A 299 50.55 -7.08 1.39
N VAL A 300 50.56 -8.41 1.54
CA VAL A 300 49.33 -9.21 1.56
C VAL A 300 48.55 -8.99 2.85
N ALA A 301 49.21 -9.00 4.02
CA ALA A 301 48.58 -8.76 5.31
C ALA A 301 47.92 -7.38 5.38
N LYS A 302 48.62 -6.34 4.92
CA LYS A 302 48.10 -4.96 4.83
C LYS A 302 46.85 -4.89 3.98
N ARG A 303 46.90 -5.43 2.75
CA ARG A 303 45.73 -5.44 1.83
C ARG A 303 44.54 -6.19 2.41
N ASN A 304 44.76 -7.27 3.14
CA ASN A 304 43.69 -8.01 3.81
C ASN A 304 43.09 -7.21 4.98
N GLY A 305 43.93 -6.53 5.77
CA GLY A 305 43.47 -5.65 6.85
C GLY A 305 42.60 -4.50 6.33
N GLU A 306 43.08 -3.79 5.30
CA GLU A 306 42.33 -2.72 4.62
C GLU A 306 41.01 -3.23 4.00
N ARG A 307 41.01 -4.46 3.46
CA ARG A 307 39.79 -5.09 2.92
C ARG A 307 38.79 -5.44 4.02
N LEU A 308 39.25 -5.97 5.14
CA LEU A 308 38.38 -6.31 6.28
C LEU A 308 37.77 -5.05 6.91
N GLY A 309 38.54 -3.96 7.01
CA GLY A 309 38.04 -2.69 7.53
C GLY A 309 36.90 -2.15 6.68
N ARG A 310 37.09 -2.10 5.36
CA ARG A 310 36.04 -1.71 4.42
C ARG A 310 34.81 -2.61 4.47
N LEU A 311 34.99 -3.93 4.63
CA LEU A 311 33.88 -4.87 4.79
C LEU A 311 33.04 -4.56 6.04
N ILE A 312 33.70 -4.28 7.16
CA ILE A 312 33.02 -3.93 8.41
C ILE A 312 32.24 -2.63 8.22
N ASP A 313 32.86 -1.61 7.62
CA ASP A 313 32.21 -0.33 7.37
C ASP A 313 31.02 -0.46 6.41
N ASP A 314 31.15 -1.23 5.31
CA ASP A 314 30.07 -1.49 4.36
C ASP A 314 28.85 -2.16 5.04
N VAL A 315 29.07 -3.17 5.88
CA VAL A 315 27.98 -3.88 6.59
C VAL A 315 27.25 -2.94 7.54
N LEU A 316 27.99 -2.07 8.22
CA LEU A 316 27.40 -1.10 9.14
C LEU A 316 26.65 0.01 8.41
N ASP A 317 27.18 0.48 7.28
CA ASP A 317 26.48 1.43 6.43
C ASP A 317 25.15 0.84 5.96
N VAL A 318 25.12 -0.42 5.50
CA VAL A 318 23.87 -1.11 5.12
C VAL A 318 22.89 -1.17 6.29
N ALA A 319 23.35 -1.57 7.48
CA ALA A 319 22.46 -1.69 8.63
C ALA A 319 21.90 -0.34 9.09
N LYS A 320 22.70 0.72 9.05
CA LYS A 320 22.26 2.09 9.36
C LYS A 320 21.29 2.63 8.32
N LEU A 321 21.54 2.31 7.04
CA LEU A 321 20.68 2.71 5.92
C LEU A 321 19.32 1.99 5.96
N GLU A 322 19.25 0.74 6.42
CA GLU A 322 17.99 0.02 6.62
C GLU A 322 17.16 0.60 7.77
N ALA A 323 17.81 1.03 8.85
CA ALA A 323 17.16 1.62 10.01
C ALA A 323 16.74 3.09 9.80
N ASP A 324 16.94 3.64 8.60
CA ASP A 324 16.70 5.04 8.25
C ASP A 324 17.51 6.07 9.08
N ARG A 325 18.61 5.63 9.70
CA ARG A 325 19.41 6.42 10.66
C ARG A 325 20.57 7.21 10.04
N VAL A 326 20.74 7.16 8.72
CA VAL A 326 21.78 7.94 8.04
C VAL A 326 21.24 9.33 7.76
N THR A 327 21.63 10.29 8.61
CA THR A 327 21.43 11.73 8.35
C THR A 327 22.50 12.19 7.36
N LEU A 328 22.07 12.55 6.14
CA LEU A 328 22.96 13.12 5.13
C LEU A 328 23.21 14.61 5.41
N GLN A 329 24.47 15.04 5.36
CA GLN A 329 24.84 16.44 5.47
C GLN A 329 24.84 17.08 4.07
N LEU A 330 23.64 17.36 3.57
CA LEU A 330 23.46 17.89 2.21
C LEU A 330 23.90 19.35 2.12
N SER A 331 24.89 19.61 1.27
CA SER A 331 25.38 20.96 0.92
C SER A 331 25.50 21.14 -0.60
N THR A 332 25.55 22.39 -1.02
CA THR A 332 25.66 22.76 -2.44
C THR A 332 27.12 22.70 -2.89
N HIS A 333 27.42 21.92 -3.93
CA HIS A 333 28.77 21.75 -4.46
C HIS A 333 28.80 21.93 -5.98
N ALA A 334 29.91 22.48 -6.48
CA ALA A 334 30.24 22.43 -7.90
C ALA A 334 30.60 21.00 -8.28
N LEU A 335 29.83 20.38 -9.18
CA LEU A 335 30.01 18.97 -9.52
C LEU A 335 31.39 18.70 -10.11
N ASP A 336 31.86 19.59 -10.99
CA ASP A 336 33.15 19.41 -11.65
C ASP A 336 34.32 19.33 -10.64
N THR A 337 34.27 20.12 -9.56
CA THR A 337 35.26 20.06 -8.46
C THR A 337 35.24 18.70 -7.74
N LEU A 338 34.06 18.20 -7.38
CA LEU A 338 33.93 16.88 -6.74
C LEU A 338 34.44 15.74 -7.63
N LEU A 339 34.23 15.85 -8.95
CA LEU A 339 34.70 14.85 -9.91
C LEU A 339 36.22 14.88 -10.08
N ASP A 340 36.83 16.08 -10.05
CA ASP A 340 38.28 16.23 -10.10
C ASP A 340 38.94 15.67 -8.82
N GLU A 341 38.36 15.96 -7.65
CA GLU A 341 38.78 15.36 -6.36
C GLU A 341 38.68 13.83 -6.39
N THR A 342 37.56 13.30 -6.90
CA THR A 342 37.36 11.85 -7.04
C THR A 342 38.44 11.23 -7.93
N ALA A 343 38.68 11.81 -9.10
CA ALA A 343 39.66 11.29 -10.07
C ALA A 343 41.07 11.28 -9.47
N ALA A 344 41.45 12.35 -8.77
CA ALA A 344 42.73 12.45 -8.06
C ALA A 344 42.86 11.39 -6.96
N ALA A 345 41.83 11.24 -6.12
CA ALA A 345 41.83 10.26 -5.02
C ALA A 345 41.96 8.79 -5.50
N ASN A 346 41.51 8.49 -6.71
CA ASN A 346 41.53 7.13 -7.28
C ASN A 346 42.67 6.91 -8.30
N ALA A 347 43.47 7.93 -8.60
CA ALA A 347 44.53 7.85 -9.62
C ALA A 347 45.61 6.81 -9.26
N ASP A 348 46.03 6.75 -7.99
CA ASP A 348 47.06 5.80 -7.52
C ASP A 348 46.58 4.36 -7.59
N TYR A 349 45.31 4.14 -7.25
CA TYR A 349 44.68 2.84 -7.38
C TYR A 349 44.64 2.40 -8.85
N ALA A 350 44.23 3.29 -9.76
CA ALA A 350 44.20 3.00 -11.19
C ALA A 350 45.59 2.68 -11.76
N ARG A 351 46.62 3.45 -11.38
CA ARG A 351 48.02 3.22 -11.78
C ARG A 351 48.52 1.83 -11.40
N ARG A 352 48.13 1.29 -10.24
CA ARG A 352 48.49 -0.07 -9.80
C ARG A 352 47.94 -1.18 -10.71
N PHE A 353 46.81 -0.94 -11.37
CA PHE A 353 46.22 -1.84 -12.36
C PHE A 353 46.66 -1.52 -13.80
N GLY A 354 47.53 -0.53 -13.99
CA GLY A 354 47.94 -0.05 -15.31
C GLY A 354 46.82 0.63 -16.07
N VAL A 355 45.81 1.18 -15.39
CA VAL A 355 44.64 1.85 -15.98
C VAL A 355 44.72 3.34 -15.69
N ALA A 356 44.27 4.17 -16.63
CA ALA A 356 44.14 5.62 -16.44
C ALA A 356 42.67 6.01 -16.18
N ILE A 357 42.43 7.06 -15.40
CA ILE A 357 41.10 7.68 -15.24
C ILE A 357 41.14 9.02 -15.96
N GLY A 358 40.20 9.26 -16.89
CA GLY A 358 40.16 10.48 -17.69
C GLY A 358 38.78 11.13 -17.69
N ARG A 359 38.74 12.46 -17.54
CA ARG A 359 37.53 13.27 -17.77
C ARG A 359 37.32 13.42 -19.27
N VAL A 360 36.14 13.05 -19.76
CA VAL A 360 35.81 13.09 -21.20
C VAL A 360 34.60 13.97 -21.44
N GLY A 361 34.78 15.04 -22.22
CA GLY A 361 33.74 16.01 -22.56
C GLY A 361 33.94 17.37 -21.87
N PRO A 362 33.09 18.36 -22.18
CA PRO A 362 33.14 19.67 -21.54
C PRO A 362 32.74 19.59 -20.06
N ALA A 363 33.23 20.55 -19.26
CA ALA A 363 32.79 20.72 -17.87
C ALA A 363 31.27 20.91 -17.82
N SER A 364 30.62 20.28 -16.84
CA SER A 364 29.16 20.29 -16.73
C SER A 364 28.59 21.67 -16.34
N GLY A 365 29.37 22.45 -15.58
CA GLY A 365 28.90 23.68 -14.93
C GLY A 365 27.71 23.44 -14.01
N ALA A 366 27.49 22.20 -13.58
CA ALA A 366 26.37 21.81 -12.74
C ALA A 366 26.71 22.05 -11.27
N ILE A 367 25.72 22.59 -10.55
CA ILE A 367 25.73 22.68 -9.10
C ILE A 367 24.77 21.61 -8.60
N VAL A 368 25.19 20.81 -7.63
CA VAL A 368 24.39 19.71 -7.06
C VAL A 368 24.34 19.83 -5.55
N ARG A 369 23.25 19.36 -4.93
CA ARG A 369 23.09 19.32 -3.48
C ARG A 369 23.27 17.90 -2.97
N VAL A 370 24.45 17.61 -2.44
CA VAL A 370 24.89 16.26 -2.03
C VAL A 370 25.64 16.32 -0.70
N ASP A 371 25.78 15.17 -0.07
CA ASP A 371 26.74 14.97 1.02
C ASP A 371 28.09 14.63 0.37
N ALA A 372 29.10 15.47 0.53
CA ALA A 372 30.37 15.36 -0.20
C ALA A 372 31.11 14.06 0.09
N ASP A 373 31.19 13.66 1.37
CA ASP A 373 31.90 12.45 1.79
C ASP A 373 31.20 11.20 1.24
N ARG A 374 29.85 11.17 1.34
CA ARG A 374 29.05 10.07 0.80
C ARG A 374 29.07 10.03 -0.73
N PHE A 375 29.16 11.18 -1.39
CA PHE A 375 29.33 11.27 -2.84
C PHE A 375 30.70 10.72 -3.27
N LEU A 376 31.79 11.11 -2.61
CA LEU A 376 33.13 10.57 -2.87
C LEU A 376 33.18 9.05 -2.67
N GLN A 377 32.50 8.52 -1.63
CA GLN A 377 32.35 7.08 -1.39
C GLN A 377 31.65 6.38 -2.56
N VAL A 378 30.52 6.94 -3.03
CA VAL A 378 29.79 6.43 -4.21
C VAL A 378 30.70 6.37 -5.43
N MET A 379 31.43 7.44 -5.70
CA MET A 379 32.27 7.55 -6.88
C MET A 379 33.50 6.64 -6.81
N ALA A 380 34.12 6.48 -5.63
CA ALA A 380 35.19 5.52 -5.40
C ALA A 380 34.74 4.07 -5.65
N ASN A 381 33.51 3.72 -5.26
CA ASN A 381 32.93 2.40 -5.56
C ASN A 381 32.75 2.17 -7.07
N LEU A 382 32.24 3.16 -7.81
CA LEU A 382 32.09 3.04 -9.26
C LEU A 382 33.43 2.98 -10.00
N LEU A 383 34.38 3.85 -9.65
CA LEU A 383 35.69 3.90 -10.29
C LEU A 383 36.54 2.67 -9.99
N SER A 384 36.56 2.20 -8.74
CA SER A 384 37.33 1.00 -8.38
C SER A 384 36.82 -0.24 -9.12
N ASN A 385 35.50 -0.38 -9.29
CA ASN A 385 34.92 -1.43 -10.13
C ASN A 385 35.33 -1.28 -11.60
N ALA A 386 35.21 -0.08 -12.18
CA ALA A 386 35.58 0.18 -13.57
C ALA A 386 37.07 -0.08 -13.85
N VAL A 387 37.96 0.32 -12.93
CA VAL A 387 39.40 0.08 -13.00
C VAL A 387 39.70 -1.42 -12.93
N LYS A 388 39.13 -2.11 -11.94
CA LYS A 388 39.39 -3.54 -11.72
C LYS A 388 38.96 -4.41 -12.90
N HIS A 389 37.89 -4.02 -13.59
CA HIS A 389 37.35 -4.77 -14.73
C HIS A 389 37.93 -4.32 -16.08
N SER A 390 38.75 -3.27 -16.12
CA SER A 390 39.43 -2.82 -17.35
C SER A 390 40.78 -3.53 -17.55
N PRO A 391 41.18 -3.83 -18.80
CA PRO A 391 42.49 -4.38 -19.10
C PRO A 391 43.61 -3.35 -18.87
N ALA A 392 44.83 -3.82 -18.58
CA ALA A 392 45.99 -2.94 -18.44
C ALA A 392 46.26 -2.15 -19.73
N GLY A 393 46.57 -0.87 -19.59
CA GLY A 393 46.71 0.11 -20.69
C GLY A 393 45.41 0.78 -21.10
N ALA A 394 44.25 0.38 -20.56
CA ALA A 394 42.98 1.02 -20.85
C ALA A 394 42.77 2.32 -20.06
N GLN A 395 41.83 3.13 -20.54
CA GLN A 395 41.32 4.31 -19.84
C GLN A 395 39.87 4.08 -19.42
N VAL A 396 39.56 4.41 -18.17
CA VAL A 396 38.21 4.56 -17.63
C VAL A 396 37.75 5.99 -17.87
N ASP A 397 36.64 6.15 -18.57
CA ASP A 397 36.12 7.46 -18.96
C ASP A 397 35.09 7.93 -17.93
N LEU A 398 35.31 9.13 -17.39
CA LEU A 398 34.37 9.82 -16.53
C LEU A 398 33.73 10.97 -17.32
N ARG A 399 32.44 10.82 -17.62
CA ARG A 399 31.66 11.72 -18.48
C ARG A 399 30.56 12.39 -17.69
N THR A 400 30.28 13.64 -18.03
CA THR A 400 29.12 14.37 -17.52
C THR A 400 28.25 14.84 -18.67
N ASP A 401 26.95 14.64 -18.54
CA ASP A 401 25.96 15.14 -19.48
C ASP A 401 24.83 15.84 -18.70
N ARG A 402 24.60 17.11 -19.01
CA ARG A 402 23.60 17.92 -18.32
C ARG A 402 22.37 18.02 -19.22
N SER A 403 21.26 17.48 -18.75
CA SER A 403 19.98 17.54 -19.45
C SER A 403 18.94 18.20 -18.54
N GLY A 404 18.70 19.49 -18.78
CA GLY A 404 17.65 20.24 -18.07
C GLY A 404 17.91 20.41 -16.57
N ASP A 405 17.04 19.80 -15.76
CA ASP A 405 17.06 19.83 -14.29
C ASP A 405 17.94 18.75 -13.67
N ARG A 406 18.58 17.90 -14.49
CA ARG A 406 19.43 16.80 -14.02
C ARG A 406 20.79 16.79 -14.71
N VAL A 407 21.77 16.27 -14.00
CA VAL A 407 23.09 15.98 -14.51
C VAL A 407 23.36 14.50 -14.35
N ARG A 408 23.75 13.87 -15.46
CA ARG A 408 24.20 12.49 -15.53
C ARG A 408 25.71 12.45 -15.41
N ILE A 409 26.20 11.65 -14.47
CA ILE A 409 27.61 11.32 -14.29
C ILE A 409 27.76 9.87 -14.71
N ALA A 410 28.56 9.59 -15.74
CA ALA A 410 28.77 8.25 -16.27
C ALA A 410 30.24 7.83 -16.10
N VAL A 411 30.44 6.63 -15.56
CA VAL A 411 31.75 5.97 -15.43
C VAL A 411 31.76 4.77 -16.37
N ARG A 412 32.59 4.84 -17.40
CA ARG A 412 32.67 3.81 -18.44
C ARG A 412 34.00 3.08 -18.40
N ASP A 413 33.92 1.75 -18.31
CA ASP A 413 35.07 0.85 -18.42
C ASP A 413 35.25 0.26 -19.82
N ARG A 414 36.40 -0.40 -20.03
CA ARG A 414 36.74 -1.14 -21.26
C ARG A 414 36.77 -2.66 -21.02
N GLY A 415 36.04 -3.13 -20.01
CA GLY A 415 36.05 -4.50 -19.55
C GLY A 415 35.16 -5.45 -20.36
N PRO A 416 34.95 -6.67 -19.85
CA PRO A 416 34.10 -7.68 -20.48
C PRO A 416 32.60 -7.33 -20.42
N GLY A 417 32.22 -6.27 -19.73
CA GLY A 417 30.81 -5.89 -19.53
C GLY A 417 30.08 -6.82 -18.54
N VAL A 418 28.78 -6.56 -18.37
CA VAL A 418 27.93 -7.27 -17.42
C VAL A 418 27.00 -8.24 -18.16
N PRO A 419 27.02 -9.55 -17.80
CA PRO A 419 26.11 -10.55 -18.37
C PRO A 419 24.63 -10.19 -18.16
N ASP A 420 23.78 -10.41 -19.16
CA ASP A 420 22.36 -10.04 -19.12
C ASP A 420 21.62 -10.61 -17.90
N ALA A 421 21.89 -11.89 -17.56
CA ALA A 421 21.31 -12.56 -16.40
C ALA A 421 21.67 -11.89 -15.05
N PHE A 422 22.82 -11.22 -14.97
CA PHE A 422 23.30 -10.58 -13.75
C PHE A 422 22.85 -9.11 -13.64
N ARG A 423 22.45 -8.46 -14.76
CA ARG A 423 22.06 -7.03 -14.78
C ARG A 423 20.90 -6.70 -13.85
N ALA A 424 19.89 -7.57 -13.77
CA ALA A 424 18.72 -7.36 -12.92
C ALA A 424 19.07 -7.33 -11.43
N ARG A 425 20.12 -8.06 -11.04
CA ARG A 425 20.50 -8.29 -9.64
C ARG A 425 21.76 -7.55 -9.22
N ILE A 426 22.38 -6.75 -10.09
CA ILE A 426 23.70 -6.15 -9.83
C ILE A 426 23.69 -5.12 -8.69
N PHE A 427 22.53 -4.52 -8.40
CA PHE A 427 22.34 -3.58 -7.28
C PHE A 427 21.71 -4.24 -6.03
N GLU A 428 21.50 -5.56 -6.05
CA GLU A 428 21.07 -6.31 -4.87
C GLU A 428 22.23 -6.53 -3.88
N LYS A 429 21.89 -6.76 -2.61
CA LYS A 429 22.87 -7.02 -1.56
C LYS A 429 23.59 -8.35 -1.81
N PHE A 430 24.90 -8.38 -1.53
CA PHE A 430 25.76 -9.55 -1.65
C PHE A 430 25.79 -10.17 -3.07
N SER A 431 25.46 -9.38 -4.08
CA SER A 431 25.39 -9.84 -5.46
C SER A 431 26.79 -9.91 -6.08
N GLN A 432 27.19 -11.08 -6.57
CA GLN A 432 28.45 -11.33 -7.27
C GLN A 432 28.19 -12.19 -8.51
N ALA A 433 28.93 -11.96 -9.59
CA ALA A 433 28.84 -12.80 -10.79
C ALA A 433 29.59 -14.14 -10.58
N ASP A 434 29.02 -15.24 -11.08
CA ASP A 434 29.50 -16.62 -10.85
C ASP A 434 30.96 -16.91 -11.33
N ASP A 435 31.50 -17.96 -10.71
CA ASP A 435 32.89 -18.26 -10.32
C ASP A 435 33.79 -18.89 -11.43
N THR A 436 34.04 -18.22 -12.57
CA THR A 436 34.95 -18.77 -13.61
C THR A 436 36.34 -18.16 -13.73
N ASP A 437 36.71 -17.14 -12.95
CA ASP A 437 38.11 -16.69 -12.94
C ASP A 437 38.57 -16.14 -11.57
N ARG A 438 39.08 -17.05 -10.73
CA ARG A 438 39.57 -16.78 -9.37
C ARG A 438 40.85 -15.93 -9.28
N ARG A 439 41.22 -15.21 -10.34
CA ARG A 439 42.42 -14.37 -10.34
C ARG A 439 42.00 -12.91 -10.21
N VAL A 440 42.20 -12.39 -9.00
CA VAL A 440 42.19 -10.97 -8.58
C VAL A 440 40.86 -10.43 -8.01
N GLY A 441 40.67 -10.64 -6.69
CA GLY A 441 40.03 -9.67 -5.78
C GLY A 441 38.51 -9.53 -5.84
N THR A 442 37.74 -10.58 -5.52
CA THR A 442 36.27 -10.51 -5.36
C THR A 442 35.83 -9.44 -4.35
N GLY A 443 34.95 -8.52 -4.77
CA GLY A 443 34.44 -7.43 -3.92
C GLY A 443 33.47 -7.94 -2.85
N THR A 444 32.94 -7.04 -2.02
CA THR A 444 32.01 -7.36 -0.92
C THR A 444 30.60 -7.70 -1.42
N GLY A 445 30.25 -7.28 -2.64
CA GLY A 445 28.88 -7.35 -3.17
C GLY A 445 27.92 -6.34 -2.53
N LEU A 446 28.42 -5.43 -1.68
CA LEU A 446 27.63 -4.41 -0.99
C LEU A 446 27.80 -3.01 -1.61
N GLY A 447 28.95 -2.72 -2.22
CA GLY A 447 29.28 -1.38 -2.71
C GLY A 447 28.25 -0.77 -3.67
N LEU A 448 27.75 -1.54 -4.65
CA LEU A 448 26.75 -1.04 -5.61
C LEU A 448 25.36 -0.85 -4.97
N HIS A 449 25.01 -1.67 -3.98
CA HIS A 449 23.78 -1.50 -3.21
C HIS A 449 23.84 -0.21 -2.38
N ILE A 450 24.94 0.02 -1.65
CA ILE A 450 25.18 1.25 -0.89
C ILE A 450 25.15 2.46 -1.83
N THR A 451 25.79 2.36 -3.01
CA THR A 451 25.74 3.41 -4.03
C THR A 451 24.32 3.77 -4.42
N ARG A 452 23.47 2.77 -4.69
CA ARG A 452 22.06 3.00 -5.04
C ARG A 452 21.30 3.73 -3.94
N VAL A 453 21.40 3.24 -2.70
CA VAL A 453 20.65 3.82 -1.58
C VAL A 453 21.10 5.26 -1.27
N LEU A 454 22.41 5.52 -1.27
CA LEU A 454 22.95 6.86 -1.01
C LEU A 454 22.48 7.86 -2.09
N ILE A 455 22.54 7.48 -3.37
CA ILE A 455 22.09 8.32 -4.46
C ILE A 455 20.58 8.56 -4.42
N GLU A 456 19.78 7.54 -4.13
CA GLU A 456 18.32 7.69 -3.99
C GLU A 456 17.96 8.65 -2.84
N ARG A 457 18.66 8.58 -1.69
CA ARG A 457 18.51 9.54 -0.59
C ARG A 457 18.98 10.96 -0.95
N MET A 458 19.93 11.10 -1.87
CA MET A 458 20.31 12.38 -2.49
C MET A 458 19.39 12.79 -3.65
N GLN A 459 18.20 12.18 -3.77
CA GLN A 459 17.18 12.45 -4.81
C GLN A 459 17.62 12.13 -6.25
N GLY A 460 18.67 11.32 -6.38
CA GLY A 460 19.21 10.86 -7.64
C GLY A 460 18.68 9.50 -8.10
N ARG A 461 19.24 9.00 -9.19
CA ARG A 461 19.00 7.64 -9.70
C ARG A 461 20.32 7.01 -10.12
N VAL A 462 20.41 5.69 -10.06
CA VAL A 462 21.57 4.92 -10.55
C VAL A 462 21.11 3.97 -11.65
N GLY A 463 21.94 3.80 -12.67
CA GLY A 463 21.69 2.87 -13.76
C GLY A 463 22.96 2.27 -14.34
N LEU A 464 22.75 1.32 -15.25
CA LEU A 464 23.80 0.58 -15.93
C LEU A 464 23.43 0.45 -17.42
N THR A 465 24.37 0.82 -18.27
CA THR A 465 24.35 0.51 -19.70
C THR A 465 25.54 -0.39 -19.98
N SER A 466 25.33 -1.64 -20.38
CA SER A 466 26.43 -2.55 -20.69
C SER A 466 26.00 -3.51 -21.80
N ALA A 467 27.00 -4.00 -22.55
CA ALA A 467 26.84 -5.13 -23.46
C ALA A 467 28.07 -6.05 -23.27
N THR A 468 27.85 -7.36 -23.25
CA THR A 468 28.92 -8.35 -23.09
C THR A 468 29.99 -8.16 -24.16
N GLY A 469 31.26 -8.02 -23.73
CA GLY A 469 32.42 -7.77 -24.57
C GLY A 469 32.64 -6.31 -25.01
N ARG A 470 31.82 -5.35 -24.57
CA ARG A 470 31.92 -3.92 -24.95
C ARG A 470 32.06 -2.95 -23.76
N GLY A 471 32.41 -3.47 -22.58
CA GLY A 471 32.51 -2.71 -21.34
C GLY A 471 31.17 -2.47 -20.64
N ALA A 472 31.22 -1.85 -19.47
CA ALA A 472 30.05 -1.34 -18.75
C ALA A 472 30.14 0.17 -18.52
N GLU A 473 28.98 0.81 -18.49
CA GLU A 473 28.82 2.22 -18.16
C GLU A 473 27.81 2.33 -17.01
N PHE A 474 28.33 2.59 -15.82
CA PHE A 474 27.50 2.91 -14.67
C PHE A 474 27.23 4.40 -14.67
N HIS A 475 25.98 4.79 -14.44
CA HIS A 475 25.60 6.20 -14.42
C HIS A 475 24.78 6.57 -13.19
N ILE A 476 24.94 7.82 -12.76
CA ILE A 476 24.23 8.45 -11.66
C ILE A 476 23.57 9.72 -12.20
N ASP A 477 22.28 9.89 -11.96
CA ASP A 477 21.51 11.08 -12.33
C ASP A 477 21.16 11.89 -11.07
N LEU A 478 21.70 13.09 -10.92
CA LEU A 478 21.43 13.99 -9.79
C LEU A 478 20.65 15.24 -10.23
N PRO A 479 19.79 15.81 -9.38
CA PRO A 479 19.14 17.08 -9.66
C PRO A 479 20.15 18.24 -9.62
N CYS A 480 20.06 19.13 -10.60
CA CYS A 480 20.79 20.40 -10.63
C CYS A 480 20.14 21.41 -9.68
N CYS A 481 20.96 22.20 -9.00
CA CYS A 481 20.54 23.26 -8.09
C CYS A 481 21.06 24.63 -8.55
N ASP A 482 20.43 25.71 -8.09
CA ASP A 482 21.01 27.04 -8.11
C ASP A 482 22.03 27.23 -6.98
N ALA A 483 22.69 28.39 -6.91
CA ALA A 483 23.69 28.70 -5.89
C ALA A 483 23.08 28.67 -4.47
N GLU A 484 21.78 28.92 -4.35
CA GLU A 484 20.99 28.88 -3.11
C GLU A 484 20.49 27.47 -2.77
N GLY A 485 20.85 26.44 -3.54
CA GLY A 485 20.53 25.03 -3.27
C GLY A 485 19.08 24.64 -3.58
N ARG A 486 18.36 25.44 -4.37
CA ARG A 486 17.02 25.13 -4.88
C ARG A 486 17.14 24.36 -6.19
N ILE A 487 16.34 23.31 -6.34
CA ILE A 487 16.33 22.52 -7.58
C ILE A 487 15.89 23.43 -8.73
N VAL A 488 16.68 23.52 -9.79
CA VAL A 488 16.38 24.36 -10.95
C VAL A 488 15.21 23.69 -11.72
N PRO A 489 14.00 24.26 -11.74
CA PRO A 489 12.92 23.69 -12.51
C PRO A 489 13.20 23.89 -14.01
N MET A 490 12.92 22.88 -14.83
CA MET A 490 12.98 22.99 -16.28
C MET A 490 12.29 24.28 -16.76
N ARG A 491 12.99 25.08 -17.57
CA ARG A 491 12.31 25.90 -18.57
C ARG A 491 11.71 24.92 -19.57
N ARG A 492 10.43 24.58 -19.44
CA ARG A 492 9.68 23.83 -20.48
C ARG A 492 9.80 24.63 -21.77
N VAL A 493 10.52 24.12 -22.76
CA VAL A 493 10.36 24.57 -24.15
C VAL A 493 8.98 24.07 -24.56
N ALA A 494 8.02 25.00 -24.71
CA ALA A 494 6.68 24.63 -25.14
C ALA A 494 6.78 23.93 -26.52
N PRO A 495 6.05 22.82 -26.77
CA PRO A 495 6.10 22.15 -28.06
C PRO A 495 5.70 23.12 -29.17
N ARG A 496 6.46 23.15 -30.26
CA ARG A 496 6.22 24.10 -31.35
C ARG A 496 5.08 23.63 -32.23
N VAL A 497 4.07 24.46 -32.44
CA VAL A 497 2.93 24.18 -33.34
C VAL A 497 2.96 25.19 -34.49
N VAL A 498 2.94 24.70 -35.73
CA VAL A 498 2.93 25.55 -36.92
C VAL A 498 1.51 25.60 -37.47
N VAL A 499 0.96 26.80 -37.64
CA VAL A 499 -0.39 27.03 -38.18
C VAL A 499 -0.26 27.72 -39.53
N ILE A 500 -0.72 27.07 -40.59
CA ILE A 500 -0.66 27.55 -41.96
C ILE A 500 -2.09 27.70 -42.48
N ASP A 501 -2.58 28.92 -42.55
CA ASP A 501 -3.96 29.19 -42.98
C ASP A 501 -4.00 30.55 -43.67
N ARG A 502 -4.72 30.72 -44.78
CA ARG A 502 -4.83 32.03 -45.45
C ARG A 502 -5.80 32.97 -44.74
N ASP A 503 -6.79 32.43 -44.04
CA ASP A 503 -7.76 33.20 -43.28
C ASP A 503 -7.12 33.80 -42.03
N ALA A 504 -7.08 35.14 -41.98
CA ALA A 504 -6.51 35.88 -40.85
C ALA A 504 -7.30 35.68 -39.55
N ALA A 505 -8.62 35.50 -39.62
CA ALA A 505 -9.45 35.28 -38.45
C ALA A 505 -9.20 33.89 -37.84
N ALA A 506 -9.09 32.87 -38.69
CA ALA A 506 -8.74 31.51 -38.27
C ALA A 506 -7.32 31.43 -37.66
N ARG A 507 -6.31 32.06 -38.29
CA ARG A 507 -4.95 32.15 -37.71
C ARG A 507 -4.91 32.82 -36.34
N SER A 508 -5.58 33.97 -36.20
CA SER A 508 -5.62 34.69 -34.92
C SER A 508 -6.34 33.89 -33.83
N ARG A 509 -7.46 33.21 -34.18
CA ARG A 509 -8.18 32.33 -33.25
C ARG A 509 -7.31 31.16 -32.78
N LEU A 510 -6.63 30.47 -33.71
CA LEU A 510 -5.72 29.37 -33.40
C LEU A 510 -4.51 29.84 -32.57
N GLY A 511 -3.93 30.98 -32.91
CA GLY A 511 -2.85 31.60 -32.15
C GLY A 511 -3.25 31.92 -30.71
N ALA A 512 -4.41 32.53 -30.51
CA ALA A 512 -4.91 32.85 -29.17
C ALA A 512 -5.20 31.60 -28.33
N LEU A 513 -5.77 30.57 -28.95
CA LEU A 513 -6.17 29.33 -28.28
C LEU A 513 -4.97 28.44 -27.91
N LEU A 514 -3.91 28.43 -28.72
CA LEU A 514 -2.75 27.55 -28.55
C LEU A 514 -1.57 28.20 -27.82
N SER A 515 -1.45 29.52 -27.85
CA SER A 515 -0.33 30.25 -27.23
C SER A 515 -0.20 30.06 -25.71
N MET A 516 -1.28 29.64 -25.04
CA MET A 516 -1.27 29.30 -23.61
C MET A 516 -0.52 27.98 -23.29
N ARG A 517 -0.27 27.13 -24.29
CA ARG A 517 0.27 25.76 -24.10
C ARG A 517 1.40 25.38 -25.06
N TYR A 518 1.53 26.08 -26.19
CA TYR A 518 2.45 25.75 -27.28
C TYR A 518 3.21 26.99 -27.76
N ASP A 519 4.39 26.78 -28.33
CA ASP A 519 5.10 27.81 -29.10
C ASP A 519 4.50 27.87 -30.51
N VAL A 520 3.68 28.87 -30.79
CA VAL A 520 2.86 28.91 -32.02
C VAL A 520 3.53 29.76 -33.10
N CYS A 521 3.81 29.14 -34.24
CA CYS A 521 4.31 29.81 -35.43
C CYS A 521 3.18 29.97 -36.46
N LEU A 522 2.74 31.20 -36.71
CA LEU A 522 1.67 31.50 -37.66
C LEU A 522 2.25 31.83 -39.04
N ALA A 523 1.82 31.11 -40.07
CA ALA A 523 2.18 31.34 -41.47
C ALA A 523 0.93 31.52 -42.32
N ARG A 524 0.98 32.38 -43.34
CA ARG A 524 -0.18 32.64 -44.21
C ARG A 524 -0.26 31.65 -45.37
N THR A 525 0.88 31.16 -45.83
CA THR A 525 1.00 30.22 -46.95
C THR A 525 2.06 29.18 -46.63
N LEU A 526 2.09 28.08 -47.41
CA LEU A 526 3.12 27.05 -47.28
C LEU A 526 4.53 27.58 -47.52
N ASP A 527 4.68 28.63 -48.36
CA ASP A 527 5.98 29.26 -48.65
C ASP A 527 6.44 30.20 -47.52
N ASP A 528 5.50 30.73 -46.73
CA ASP A 528 5.79 31.55 -45.54
C ASP A 528 6.18 30.69 -44.32
N ALA A 529 5.93 29.38 -44.37
CA ALA A 529 6.25 28.46 -43.29
C ALA A 529 7.76 28.16 -43.29
N VAL A 530 8.46 28.59 -42.25
CA VAL A 530 9.91 28.38 -42.11
C VAL A 530 10.20 26.88 -41.99
N LEU A 531 10.96 26.34 -42.96
CA LEU A 531 11.45 24.96 -42.93
C LEU A 531 12.27 24.69 -41.65
N PRO A 532 12.20 23.46 -41.09
CA PRO A 532 13.07 23.09 -39.97
C PRO A 532 14.54 23.30 -40.34
N ARG A 533 15.32 24.01 -39.51
CA ARG A 533 16.78 23.99 -39.65
C ARG A 533 17.27 22.58 -39.32
N PRO A 534 18.34 22.07 -39.95
CA PRO A 534 18.88 20.73 -39.67
C PRO A 534 19.25 20.52 -38.18
N ASP A 535 19.54 21.60 -37.45
CA ASP A 535 19.87 21.58 -36.02
C ASP A 535 18.77 22.18 -35.10
N GLY A 536 17.55 22.42 -35.62
CA GLY A 536 16.43 23.00 -34.87
C GLY A 536 15.39 21.96 -34.42
N PRO A 537 14.61 22.20 -33.34
CA PRO A 537 13.57 21.27 -32.93
C PRO A 537 12.46 21.20 -33.98
N ALA A 538 12.12 19.98 -34.41
CA ALA A 538 10.99 19.71 -35.31
C ALA A 538 9.67 20.18 -34.68
N PRO A 539 8.67 20.59 -35.49
CA PRO A 539 7.36 20.92 -34.95
C PRO A 539 6.72 19.69 -34.29
N ALA A 540 5.91 19.90 -33.25
CA ALA A 540 5.12 18.86 -32.60
C ALA A 540 3.79 18.60 -33.34
N LEU A 541 3.29 19.59 -34.09
CA LEU A 541 2.09 19.50 -34.92
C LEU A 541 2.12 20.58 -35.99
N VAL A 542 1.63 20.25 -37.19
CA VAL A 542 1.31 21.23 -38.23
C VAL A 542 -0.20 21.25 -38.46
N ILE A 543 -0.83 22.42 -38.30
CA ILE A 543 -2.24 22.66 -38.62
C ILE A 543 -2.28 23.43 -39.94
N CYS A 544 -2.98 22.92 -40.94
CA CYS A 544 -3.02 23.54 -42.26
C CYS A 544 -4.42 23.62 -42.86
N ASP A 545 -4.78 24.78 -43.40
CA ASP A 545 -5.81 24.89 -44.42
C ASP A 545 -5.16 24.95 -45.82
N PRO A 546 -5.36 23.94 -46.68
CA PRO A 546 -4.80 23.91 -48.02
C PRO A 546 -5.49 24.88 -49.01
N GLN A 547 -6.55 25.58 -48.62
CA GLN A 547 -7.28 26.48 -49.51
C GLN A 547 -6.35 27.53 -50.15
N GLY A 548 -6.38 27.56 -51.49
CA GLY A 548 -5.67 28.54 -52.31
C GLY A 548 -4.33 28.08 -52.89
N ALA A 549 -3.91 26.83 -52.70
CA ALA A 549 -2.67 26.31 -53.32
C ALA A 549 -2.75 26.20 -54.86
N GLY A 550 -3.94 26.25 -55.48
CA GLY A 550 -4.11 26.17 -56.95
C GLY A 550 -3.55 24.89 -57.58
N THR A 551 -3.22 23.89 -56.76
CA THR A 551 -2.46 22.69 -57.10
C THR A 551 -3.15 21.46 -56.52
N ALA A 552 -2.94 20.30 -57.12
CA ALA A 552 -3.51 19.03 -56.66
C ALA A 552 -3.12 18.73 -55.20
N LEU A 553 -4.03 18.08 -54.46
CA LEU A 553 -3.87 17.77 -53.03
C LEU A 553 -2.56 16.98 -52.75
N ASP A 554 -2.12 16.16 -53.70
CA ASP A 554 -0.87 15.40 -53.63
C ASP A 554 0.38 16.30 -53.58
N THR A 555 0.36 17.43 -54.30
CA THR A 555 1.46 18.41 -54.30
C THR A 555 1.54 19.14 -52.95
N VAL A 556 0.39 19.40 -52.35
CA VAL A 556 0.28 20.00 -51.00
C VAL A 556 0.77 19.01 -49.93
N ALA A 557 0.44 17.72 -50.08
CA ALA A 557 0.87 16.67 -49.16
C ALA A 557 2.39 16.53 -49.09
N ALA A 558 3.09 16.54 -50.22
CA ALA A 558 4.54 16.45 -50.28
C ALA A 558 5.23 17.64 -49.58
N ARG A 559 4.68 18.85 -49.74
CA ARG A 559 5.20 20.05 -49.07
C ARG A 559 4.93 20.05 -47.56
N LEU A 560 3.74 19.63 -47.16
CA LEU A 560 3.40 19.49 -45.74
C LEU A 560 4.28 18.46 -45.04
N ALA A 561 4.59 17.34 -45.69
CA ALA A 561 5.53 16.35 -45.17
C ALA A 561 6.95 16.94 -44.98
N ALA A 562 7.41 17.80 -45.89
CA ALA A 562 8.70 18.48 -45.75
C ALA A 562 8.74 19.49 -44.60
N ILE A 563 7.63 20.18 -44.33
CA ILE A 563 7.50 21.15 -43.23
C ILE A 563 7.33 20.45 -41.87
N ALA A 564 6.52 19.39 -41.83
CA ALA A 564 6.21 18.64 -40.62
C ALA A 564 7.32 17.65 -40.21
N GLY A 565 8.08 17.11 -41.17
CA GLY A 565 9.00 16.02 -40.92
C GLY A 565 8.25 14.78 -40.38
N PRO A 566 8.64 14.21 -39.23
CA PRO A 566 7.92 13.10 -38.61
C PRO A 566 6.66 13.52 -37.84
N ALA A 567 6.37 14.82 -37.75
CA ALA A 567 5.27 15.35 -36.95
C ALA A 567 3.89 15.08 -37.60
N PRO A 568 2.84 14.90 -36.79
CA PRO A 568 1.48 14.79 -37.29
C PRO A 568 1.03 16.07 -38.01
N VAL A 569 0.13 15.92 -38.99
CA VAL A 569 -0.49 17.02 -39.73
C VAL A 569 -2.01 16.95 -39.54
N LEU A 570 -2.60 18.06 -39.13
CA LEU A 570 -4.05 18.25 -39.00
C LEU A 570 -4.53 19.22 -40.10
N LEU A 571 -5.30 18.70 -41.05
CA LEU A 571 -6.01 19.53 -42.02
C LEU A 571 -7.23 20.15 -41.35
N TYR A 572 -7.20 21.47 -41.20
CA TYR A 572 -8.29 22.27 -40.65
C TYR A 572 -8.94 23.04 -41.80
N THR A 573 -9.90 22.43 -42.50
CA THR A 573 -10.44 22.96 -43.76
C THR A 573 -11.83 22.43 -44.06
N ASP A 574 -12.64 23.22 -44.78
CA ASP A 574 -13.93 22.77 -45.33
C ASP A 574 -13.83 22.32 -46.80
N ALA A 575 -12.68 22.55 -47.46
CA ALA A 575 -12.52 22.29 -48.91
C ALA A 575 -12.13 20.85 -49.24
N VAL A 576 -11.55 20.12 -48.29
CA VAL A 576 -11.08 18.75 -48.49
C VAL A 576 -12.01 17.81 -47.73
N PRO A 577 -12.70 16.86 -48.40
CA PRO A 577 -13.49 15.86 -47.70
C PRO A 577 -12.61 14.93 -46.84
N ALA A 578 -13.07 14.57 -45.64
CA ALA A 578 -12.35 13.68 -44.72
C ALA A 578 -11.80 12.38 -45.36
N PRO A 579 -12.51 11.69 -46.28
CA PRO A 579 -11.97 10.49 -46.95
C PRO A 579 -10.70 10.76 -47.77
N GLN A 580 -10.58 11.94 -48.39
CA GLN A 580 -9.40 12.31 -49.17
C GLN A 580 -8.21 12.68 -48.28
N ALA A 581 -8.47 13.32 -47.13
CA ALA A 581 -7.44 13.61 -46.13
C ALA A 581 -6.86 12.34 -45.50
N HIS A 582 -7.73 11.38 -45.14
CA HIS A 582 -7.31 10.11 -44.55
C HIS A 582 -6.54 9.22 -45.53
N ALA A 583 -6.84 9.27 -46.82
CA ALA A 583 -6.08 8.55 -47.86
C ALA A 583 -4.61 9.02 -47.93
N LEU A 584 -4.32 10.24 -47.48
CA LEU A 584 -2.97 10.83 -47.38
C LEU A 584 -2.43 10.80 -45.95
N THR A 585 -3.04 9.99 -45.05
CA THR A 585 -2.65 9.84 -43.64
C THR A 585 -2.75 11.10 -42.77
N PHE A 586 -3.48 12.13 -43.23
CA PHE A 586 -3.69 13.35 -42.46
C PHE A 586 -4.93 13.28 -41.57
N ALA A 587 -4.82 13.83 -40.35
CA ALA A 587 -6.00 14.08 -39.53
C ALA A 587 -6.83 15.22 -40.16
N HIS A 588 -8.15 15.19 -40.00
CA HIS A 588 -9.05 16.16 -40.63
C HIS A 588 -10.06 16.74 -39.64
N LEU A 589 -10.30 18.05 -39.73
CA LEU A 589 -11.35 18.76 -39.00
C LEU A 589 -11.95 19.87 -39.87
N ALA A 590 -13.27 19.88 -40.04
CA ALA A 590 -13.98 20.92 -40.78
C ALA A 590 -14.07 22.22 -39.96
N LYS A 591 -13.85 23.38 -40.59
CA LYS A 591 -13.87 24.69 -39.90
C LYS A 591 -15.27 25.12 -39.49
N ARG A 592 -16.28 24.84 -40.33
CA ARG A 592 -17.69 25.23 -40.09
C ARG A 592 -18.32 24.52 -38.90
N GLU A 593 -17.83 23.34 -38.57
CA GLU A 593 -18.40 22.46 -37.54
C GLU A 593 -17.56 22.43 -36.26
N ALA A 594 -16.40 23.12 -36.23
CA ALA A 594 -15.46 23.06 -35.12
C ALA A 594 -15.64 24.19 -34.10
N ASP A 595 -16.06 23.82 -32.89
CA ASP A 595 -15.89 24.64 -31.69
C ASP A 595 -14.46 24.50 -31.10
N ASN A 596 -14.19 25.26 -30.03
CA ASN A 596 -12.87 25.26 -29.40
C ASN A 596 -12.52 23.92 -28.74
N ASP A 597 -13.51 23.19 -28.22
CA ASP A 597 -13.29 21.92 -27.52
C ASP A 597 -13.02 20.78 -28.51
N MET A 598 -13.75 20.76 -29.64
CA MET A 598 -13.51 19.84 -30.75
C MET A 598 -12.12 20.04 -31.35
N LEU A 599 -11.69 21.29 -31.51
CA LEU A 599 -10.36 21.63 -32.00
C LEU A 599 -9.25 21.17 -31.01
N LEU A 600 -9.39 21.49 -29.72
CA LEU A 600 -8.44 21.03 -28.69
C LEU A 600 -8.38 19.51 -28.59
N THR A 601 -9.52 18.84 -28.73
CA THR A 601 -9.60 17.37 -28.73
C THR A 601 -8.90 16.77 -29.96
N ALA A 602 -9.08 17.35 -31.15
CA ALA A 602 -8.41 16.91 -32.36
C ALA A 602 -6.88 17.10 -32.27
N ILE A 603 -6.43 18.24 -31.72
CA ILE A 603 -5.01 18.53 -31.47
C ILE A 603 -4.41 17.54 -30.46
N GLY A 604 -5.13 17.27 -29.36
CA GLY A 604 -4.70 16.30 -28.35
C GLY A 604 -4.59 14.87 -28.89
N ARG A 605 -5.51 14.48 -29.78
CA ARG A 605 -5.45 13.18 -30.49
C ARG A 605 -4.27 13.10 -31.46
N ALA A 606 -3.96 14.19 -32.14
CA ALA A 606 -2.87 14.23 -33.11
C ALA A 606 -1.48 14.15 -32.45
N ILE A 607 -1.28 14.83 -31.32
CA ILE A 607 0.02 14.87 -30.61
C ILE A 607 0.21 13.65 -29.67
N GLY A 608 -0.86 12.97 -29.27
CA GLY A 608 -0.82 11.81 -28.37
C GLY A 608 -0.70 12.16 -26.88
N PRO A 609 -0.87 11.19 -25.96
CA PRO A 609 -0.97 11.41 -24.52
C PRO A 609 0.32 11.94 -23.86
N GLU A 610 1.48 11.86 -24.52
CA GLU A 610 2.74 12.41 -24.00
C GLU A 610 2.91 13.93 -24.24
N GLY A 611 2.06 14.54 -25.07
CA GLY A 611 2.09 15.99 -25.35
C GLY A 611 0.98 16.81 -24.67
N GLY A 612 0.12 16.18 -23.87
CA GLY A 612 -0.83 16.86 -23.00
C GLY A 612 -0.28 16.95 -21.57
N PRO A 613 -0.43 18.07 -20.84
CA PRO A 613 -0.09 18.08 -19.43
C PRO A 613 -1.03 17.08 -18.74
N HIS A 614 -0.45 16.00 -18.19
CA HIS A 614 -1.13 15.17 -17.19
C HIS A 614 -1.77 16.09 -16.12
N ARG A 615 -3.00 15.73 -15.74
CA ARG A 615 -3.79 16.35 -14.68
C ARG A 615 -3.01 16.56 -13.39
#